data_AF-A0A358CWX0-F1
#
_entry.id   AF-A0A358CWX0-F1
#
_cell.length_a   1.000
_cell.length_b   1.000
_cell.length_c   1.000
_cell.angle_alpha   90.00
_cell.angle_beta   90.00
_cell.angle_gamma   90.00
#
_symmetry.space_group_name_H-M   'P 1'
#
loop_
_entity.id
_entity.type
_entity.pdbx_description
1 polymer ?
#
loop_
_entity_poly.entity_id
_entity_poly.type
_entity_poly.pdbx_seq_one_letter_code
_entity_poly.pdbx_strand_id
1 'polypeptide(L)'
;MPLFEIETEAHIIISWAENEHSASSVVAAAYPQEKILRLTRRPRDTWVISKSALGIVSETQDDQPLLPSSTARDCLARASGDKLHAIRLYMNETGDDLERARKVIESNMVMGW
;
A
#
# COMPACT_ATOMS: atom_id res chain seq x y z
N MET A 1 6.62 -23.67 -15.40
CA MET A 1 7.82 -22.82 -15.37
C MET A 1 7.87 -22.14 -14.01
N PRO A 2 9.03 -21.86 -13.39
CA PRO A 2 9.06 -21.10 -12.13
C PRO A 2 8.72 -19.61 -12.30
N LEU A 3 8.16 -19.02 -11.25
CA LEU A 3 7.94 -17.58 -11.11
C LEU A 3 9.16 -16.90 -10.48
N PHE A 4 9.64 -15.82 -11.10
CA PHE A 4 10.74 -15.00 -10.60
C PHE A 4 10.25 -13.60 -10.20
N GLU A 5 10.82 -13.08 -9.12
CA GLU A 5 10.79 -11.68 -8.74
C GLU A 5 12.15 -11.07 -9.10
N ILE A 6 12.14 -10.00 -9.89
CA ILE A 6 13.33 -9.32 -10.41
C ILE A 6 13.22 -7.85 -10.04
N GLU A 7 14.03 -7.44 -9.07
CA GLU A 7 14.11 -6.06 -8.59
C GLU A 7 15.16 -5.31 -9.40
N THR A 8 14.78 -4.18 -9.98
CA THR A 8 15.66 -3.26 -10.70
C THR A 8 15.73 -1.92 -9.99
N GLU A 9 16.45 -0.94 -10.53
CA GLU A 9 16.55 0.39 -9.95
C GLU A 9 15.20 1.12 -9.87
N ALA A 10 14.28 0.88 -10.81
CA ALA A 10 12.97 1.53 -10.82
C ALA A 10 11.76 0.58 -10.65
N HIS A 11 11.93 -0.74 -10.77
CA HIS A 11 10.80 -1.66 -10.88
C HIS A 11 10.97 -2.95 -10.07
N ILE A 12 9.84 -3.54 -9.69
CA ILE A 12 9.75 -4.95 -9.29
C ILE A 12 9.01 -5.68 -10.42
N ILE A 13 9.73 -6.51 -11.16
CA ILE A 13 9.22 -7.25 -12.32
C ILE A 13 8.92 -8.69 -11.89
N ILE A 14 7.71 -9.16 -12.19
CA ILE A 14 7.30 -10.55 -11.95
C ILE A 14 7.18 -11.25 -13.30
N SER A 15 7.97 -12.32 -13.48
CA SER A 15 8.02 -13.03 -14.77
C SER A 15 8.13 -14.54 -14.59
N TRP A 16 7.47 -15.28 -15.47
CA TRP A 16 7.62 -16.72 -15.59
C TRP A 16 8.81 -17.03 -16.51
N ALA A 17 9.76 -17.80 -16.02
CA ALA A 17 10.96 -18.15 -16.79
C ALA A 17 11.40 -19.57 -16.44
N GLU A 18 12.23 -20.22 -17.25
CA GLU A 18 12.70 -21.58 -16.96
C GLU A 18 13.76 -21.60 -15.86
N ASN A 19 14.61 -20.58 -15.85
CA ASN A 19 15.76 -20.40 -14.97
C ASN A 19 16.14 -18.91 -14.84
N GLU A 20 17.10 -18.59 -13.97
CA GLU A 20 17.53 -17.21 -13.71
C GLU A 20 18.08 -16.50 -14.95
N HIS A 21 18.76 -17.23 -15.83
CA HIS A 21 19.29 -16.68 -17.07
C HIS A 21 18.15 -16.22 -17.99
N SER A 22 17.16 -17.08 -18.22
CA SER A 22 15.97 -16.72 -19.00
C SER A 22 15.17 -15.57 -18.38
N ALA A 23 15.07 -15.51 -17.04
CA ALA A 23 14.42 -14.39 -16.34
C ALA A 23 15.17 -13.06 -16.59
N SER A 24 16.50 -13.09 -16.54
CA SER A 24 17.34 -11.92 -16.83
C SER A 24 17.22 -11.46 -18.29
N SER A 25 17.14 -12.42 -19.23
CA SER A 25 16.94 -12.11 -20.65
C SER A 25 15.61 -11.40 -20.91
N VAL A 26 14.54 -11.74 -20.18
CA VAL A 26 13.24 -11.05 -20.29
C VAL A 26 13.39 -9.57 -19.92
N VAL A 27 14.10 -9.26 -18.84
CA VAL A 27 14.34 -7.87 -18.42
C VAL A 27 15.20 -7.14 -19.45
N ALA A 28 16.30 -7.75 -19.90
CA ALA A 28 17.18 -7.14 -20.90
C ALA A 28 16.45 -6.84 -22.23
N ALA A 29 15.50 -7.67 -22.62
CA ALA A 29 14.72 -7.48 -23.85
C ALA A 29 13.63 -6.40 -23.70
N ALA A 30 12.90 -6.39 -22.59
CA ALA A 30 11.78 -5.47 -22.38
C ALA A 30 12.20 -4.11 -21.81
N TYR A 31 13.24 -4.10 -20.98
CA TYR A 31 13.73 -2.95 -20.22
C TYR A 31 15.26 -2.87 -20.30
N PRO A 32 15.84 -2.61 -21.49
CA PRO A 32 17.28 -2.73 -21.73
C PRO A 32 18.16 -1.75 -20.92
N GLN A 33 17.56 -0.69 -20.37
CA GLN A 33 18.26 0.31 -19.55
C GLN A 33 18.14 0.04 -18.05
N GLU A 34 17.29 -0.90 -17.64
CA GLU A 34 17.13 -1.24 -16.23
C GLU A 34 18.27 -2.12 -15.75
N LYS A 35 18.83 -1.76 -14.60
CA LYS A 35 19.84 -2.56 -13.93
C LYS A 35 19.18 -3.45 -12.88
N ILE A 36 19.39 -4.76 -12.99
CA ILE A 36 18.90 -5.74 -12.01
C ILE A 36 19.72 -5.60 -10.72
N LEU A 37 19.02 -5.35 -9.61
CA LEU A 37 19.57 -5.29 -8.25
C LEU A 37 19.48 -6.65 -7.55
N ARG A 38 18.35 -7.35 -7.73
CA ARG A 38 18.10 -8.66 -7.12
C ARG A 38 17.23 -9.51 -8.03
N LEU A 39 17.53 -10.81 -8.08
CA LEU A 39 16.73 -11.80 -8.79
C LEU A 39 16.49 -12.97 -7.84
N THR A 40 15.24 -13.41 -7.71
CA THR A 40 14.89 -14.49 -6.78
C THR A 40 13.77 -15.34 -7.35
N ARG A 41 13.95 -16.67 -7.33
CA ARG A 41 12.88 -17.62 -7.62
C ARG A 41 11.88 -17.63 -6.46
N ARG A 42 10.60 -17.43 -6.77
CA ARG A 42 9.54 -17.48 -5.75
C ARG A 42 9.23 -18.93 -5.35
N PRO A 43 8.90 -19.16 -4.07
CA PRO A 43 8.50 -20.49 -3.59
C PRO A 43 7.08 -20.89 -4.04
N ARG A 44 6.28 -19.94 -4.53
CA ARG A 44 4.92 -20.13 -5.02
C ARG A 44 4.72 -19.36 -6.32
N ASP A 45 3.81 -19.87 -7.13
CA ASP A 45 3.42 -19.30 -8.42
C ASP A 45 2.34 -18.23 -8.28
N THR A 46 2.30 -17.56 -7.13
CA THR A 46 1.32 -16.52 -6.81
C THR A 46 2.03 -15.35 -6.18
N TRP A 47 1.65 -14.15 -6.60
CA TRP A 47 2.10 -12.90 -6.02
C TRP A 47 0.91 -12.03 -5.70
N VAL A 48 0.96 -11.40 -4.52
CA VAL A 48 -0.11 -10.54 -4.02
C VAL A 48 0.49 -9.18 -3.75
N ILE A 49 -0.09 -8.14 -4.37
CA ILE A 49 0.11 -6.76 -3.97
C ILE A 49 -1.23 -6.24 -3.46
N SER A 50 -1.20 -5.59 -2.30
CA SER A 50 -2.37 -4.87 -1.77
C SER A 50 -2.70 -3.67 -2.66
N LYS A 51 -3.97 -3.54 -3.08
CA LYS A 51 -4.44 -2.38 -3.88
C LYS A 51 -4.09 -1.03 -3.23
N SER A 52 -4.19 -0.96 -1.90
CA SER A 52 -3.81 0.23 -1.11
C SER A 52 -2.33 0.59 -1.24
N ALA A 53 -1.43 -0.39 -1.35
CA ALA A 53 0.00 -0.13 -1.55
C ALA A 53 0.30 0.48 -2.94
N LEU A 54 -0.61 0.27 -3.90
CA LEU A 54 -0.58 0.90 -5.22
C LEU A 54 -1.37 2.22 -5.27
N GLY A 55 -1.94 2.68 -4.15
CA GLY A 55 -2.84 3.84 -4.12
C GLY A 55 -4.19 3.61 -4.82
N ILE A 56 -4.52 2.36 -5.18
CA ILE A 56 -5.80 2.00 -5.81
C ILE A 56 -6.83 1.77 -4.71
N VAL A 57 -7.62 2.80 -4.41
CA VAL A 57 -8.72 2.70 -3.46
C VAL A 57 -10.01 2.47 -4.25
N SER A 58 -10.80 1.48 -3.84
CA SER A 58 -12.04 1.15 -4.57
C SER A 58 -13.13 2.16 -4.18
N GLU A 59 -13.69 2.86 -5.18
CA GLU A 59 -14.89 3.68 -5.03
C GLU A 59 -16.14 2.79 -4.90
N THR A 60 -16.26 2.02 -3.83
CA THR A 60 -17.58 1.50 -3.47
C THR A 60 -18.33 2.60 -2.72
N GLN A 61 -19.55 2.90 -3.18
CA GLN A 61 -20.39 4.07 -2.87
C GLN A 61 -20.63 4.44 -1.38
N ASP A 62 -20.10 3.69 -0.42
CA ASP A 62 -20.14 3.98 1.02
C ASP A 62 -18.76 4.20 1.68
N ASP A 63 -17.66 3.95 0.96
CA ASP A 63 -16.30 4.15 1.42
C ASP A 63 -15.61 5.12 0.45
N GLN A 64 -15.78 6.41 0.69
CA GLN A 64 -14.83 7.41 0.20
C GLN A 64 -13.42 6.94 0.59
N PRO A 65 -12.42 7.00 -0.31
CA PRO A 65 -11.04 6.76 0.08
C PRO A 65 -10.76 7.63 1.29
N LEU A 66 -10.45 7.00 2.42
CA LEU A 66 -9.99 7.70 3.63
C LEU A 66 -8.58 8.17 3.37
N LEU A 67 -8.48 9.15 2.46
CA LEU A 67 -7.32 9.96 2.23
C LEU A 67 -6.89 10.55 3.58
N PRO A 68 -5.59 10.82 3.77
CA PRO A 68 -5.11 11.46 4.99
C PRO A 68 -5.96 12.68 5.30
N SER A 69 -6.59 12.67 6.48
CA SER A 69 -7.46 13.74 6.90
C SER A 69 -6.64 14.64 7.82
N SER A 70 -6.44 15.90 7.42
CA SER A 70 -5.76 16.89 8.27
C SER A 70 -6.44 16.99 9.63
N THR A 71 -7.78 17.04 9.65
CA THR A 71 -8.58 17.02 10.87
C THR A 71 -8.31 15.79 11.74
N ALA A 72 -8.21 14.59 11.14
CA ALA A 72 -7.89 13.37 11.88
C ALA A 72 -6.48 13.39 12.48
N ARG A 73 -5.49 13.89 11.72
CA ARG A 73 -4.11 14.05 12.20
C ARG A 73 -4.02 15.07 13.34
N ASP A 74 -4.72 16.19 13.23
CA ASP A 74 -4.79 17.20 14.28
C ASP A 74 -5.47 16.65 15.55
N CYS A 75 -6.54 15.87 15.39
CA CYS A 75 -7.20 15.17 16.49
C CYS A 75 -6.26 14.15 17.17
N LEU A 76 -5.52 13.37 16.39
CA LEU A 76 -4.54 12.41 16.90
C LEU A 76 -3.36 13.09 17.60
N ALA A 77 -2.88 14.23 17.08
CA ALA A 77 -1.84 15.03 17.71
C ALA A 77 -2.30 15.58 19.06
N ARG A 78 -3.53 16.14 19.12
CA ARG A 78 -4.13 16.63 20.37
C ARG A 78 -4.42 15.53 21.38
N ALA A 79 -4.80 14.36 20.89
CA ALA A 79 -5.01 13.17 21.71
C ALA A 79 -3.69 12.46 22.10
N SER A 80 -2.53 12.95 21.64
CA SER A 80 -1.23 12.28 21.82
C SER A 80 -1.24 10.81 21.38
N GLY A 81 -2.00 10.50 20.33
CA GLY A 81 -2.16 9.14 19.80
C GLY A 81 -3.18 8.26 20.53
N ASP A 82 -3.88 8.77 21.55
CA ASP A 82 -4.99 8.03 22.17
C ASP A 82 -6.16 7.92 21.18
N LYS A 83 -6.39 6.70 20.70
CA LYS A 83 -7.42 6.38 19.71
C LYS A 83 -8.83 6.78 20.16
N LEU A 84 -9.24 6.47 21.39
CA LEU A 84 -10.60 6.74 21.85
C LEU A 84 -10.83 8.24 22.00
N HIS A 85 -9.82 8.95 22.50
CA HIS A 85 -9.87 10.40 22.61
C HIS A 85 -9.92 11.05 21.22
N ALA A 86 -9.08 10.61 20.27
CA ALA A 86 -9.05 11.13 18.91
C ALA A 86 -10.36 10.91 18.17
N ILE A 87 -11.00 9.75 18.32
CA ILE A 87 -12.33 9.46 17.76
C ILE A 87 -13.36 10.46 18.29
N ARG A 88 -13.38 10.71 19.60
CA ARG A 88 -14.32 11.66 20.21
C ARG A 88 -14.11 13.09 19.70
N LEU A 89 -12.85 13.53 19.58
CA LEU A 89 -12.52 14.84 19.02
C LEU A 89 -13.01 14.96 17.57
N TYR A 90 -12.73 13.94 16.75
CA TYR A 90 -13.10 13.93 15.34
C TYR A 90 -14.62 13.97 15.14
N MET A 91 -15.37 13.17 15.90
CA MET A 91 -16.84 13.19 15.88
C MET A 91 -17.38 14.56 16.25
N ASN A 92 -16.79 15.22 17.25
CA ASN A 92 -17.23 16.54 17.69
C ASN A 92 -16.94 17.65 16.66
N GLU A 93 -15.87 17.53 15.87
CA GLU A 93 -15.49 18.53 14.88
C GLU A 93 -16.18 18.36 13.53
N THR A 94 -16.43 17.12 13.12
CA THR A 94 -17.00 16.81 11.79
C THR A 94 -18.50 16.55 11.83
N GLY A 95 -19.03 16.15 12.99
CA GLY A 95 -20.40 15.63 13.09
C GLY A 95 -20.57 14.21 12.55
N ASP A 96 -19.47 13.54 12.17
CA ASP A 96 -19.52 12.16 11.68
C ASP A 96 -19.93 11.18 12.79
N ASP A 97 -20.56 10.08 12.38
CA ASP A 97 -20.90 9.00 13.30
C ASP A 97 -19.66 8.24 13.81
N LEU A 98 -19.89 7.37 14.80
CA LEU A 98 -18.83 6.60 15.43
C LEU A 98 -18.13 5.65 14.44
N GLU A 99 -18.87 5.07 13.50
CA GLU A 99 -18.36 4.09 12.54
C GLU A 99 -17.35 4.76 11.61
N ARG A 100 -17.73 5.90 11.05
CA ARG A 100 -16.92 6.71 10.15
C ARG A 100 -15.73 7.32 10.88
N ALA A 101 -15.93 7.93 12.04
CA ALA A 101 -14.85 8.51 12.84
C ALA A 101 -13.79 7.46 13.22
N ARG A 102 -14.24 6.25 13.62
CA ARG A 102 -13.34 5.12 13.90
C ARG A 102 -12.49 4.76 12.67
N LYS A 103 -13.11 4.56 11.52
CA LYS A 103 -12.39 4.21 10.28
C LYS A 103 -11.35 5.27 9.91
N VAL A 104 -11.71 6.57 9.98
CA VAL A 104 -10.81 7.67 9.61
C VAL A 104 -9.60 7.74 10.55
N ILE A 105 -9.83 7.68 11.87
CA ILE A 105 -8.76 7.72 12.87
C ILE A 105 -7.84 6.51 12.73
N GLU A 106 -8.38 5.29 12.60
CA GLU A 106 -7.57 4.08 12.44
C GLU A 106 -6.74 4.10 11.15
N SER A 107 -7.31 4.59 10.04
CA SER A 107 -6.59 4.74 8.77
C SER A 107 -5.40 5.69 8.91
N ASN A 108 -5.59 6.86 9.53
CA ASN A 108 -4.50 7.81 9.76
C ASN A 108 -3.46 7.25 10.76
N MET A 109 -3.89 6.43 11.73
CA MET A 109 -2.96 5.76 12.63
C MET A 109 -2.01 4.80 11.90
N VAL A 110 -2.55 3.99 10.97
CA VAL A 110 -1.76 3.05 10.16
C VAL A 110 -0.80 3.78 9.20
N MET A 111 -1.17 4.97 8.74
CA MET A 111 -0.33 5.78 7.85
C MET A 111 0.72 6.64 8.59
N GLY A 112 0.82 6.53 9.92
CA GLY A 112 1.80 7.26 10.73
C GLY A 112 1.49 8.75 10.90
N TRP A 113 0.25 9.06 11.28
CA TRP A 113 -0.35 10.39 11.47
C TRP A 113 0.59 11.56 11.83
#